data_AF-A0A9N8MI51-F1
#
_entry.id   AF-A0A9N8MI51-F1
#
_cell.length_a   1.000
_cell.length_b   1.000
_cell.length_c   1.000
_cell.angle_alpha   90.00
_cell.angle_beta   90.00
_cell.angle_gamma   90.00
#
_symmetry.space_group_name_H-M   'P 1'
#
loop_
_entity.id
_entity.type
_entity.pdbx_description
1 polymer ?
#
loop_
_entity_poly.entity_id
_entity_poly.type
_entity_poly.pdbx_seq_one_letter_code
_entity_poly.pdbx_strand_id
1 'polypeptide(L)'
;MAHNNNVEFRKARMSDKDIIWEIIQQSIERRRINGSSQWQNGYPNEQTVESDISKNFGYVLTIDNRVAVYVALIFNDEPAYSSIEGAWLTNGEFVVIHRVAVSEEFSGQGLVKKLFDYIEEFVKSENVASIKVDTNFDNPAMLKILETKGYVYCGEVYLAGGIRKAFEKVLM
;
A
#
# COMPACT_ATOMS: atom_id res chain seq x y z
N MET A 1 -12.29 25.47 18.26
CA MET A 1 -10.86 25.10 18.37
C MET A 1 -10.67 23.86 17.51
N ALA A 2 -9.88 23.93 16.44
CA ALA A 2 -9.60 22.76 15.63
C ALA A 2 -8.78 21.77 16.50
N HIS A 3 -9.34 20.59 16.79
CA HIS A 3 -8.54 19.49 17.32
C HIS A 3 -7.53 19.14 16.23
N ASN A 4 -6.26 19.47 16.46
CA ASN A 4 -5.20 19.07 15.55
C ASN A 4 -4.84 17.63 15.93
N ASN A 5 -5.48 16.67 15.27
CA ASN A 5 -5.22 15.26 15.53
C ASN A 5 -3.74 14.96 15.29
N ASN A 6 -3.11 14.22 16.19
CA ASN A 6 -1.71 13.84 16.04
C ASN A 6 -1.60 12.73 14.98
N VAL A 7 -1.00 13.04 13.83
CA VAL A 7 -0.79 12.08 12.73
C VAL A 7 0.68 11.67 12.70
N GLU A 8 0.94 10.37 12.77
CA GLU A 8 2.30 9.82 12.76
C GLU A 8 2.40 8.67 11.75
N PHE A 9 3.43 8.71 10.90
CA PHE A 9 3.81 7.60 10.04
C PHE A 9 5.05 6.92 10.62
N ARG A 10 4.95 5.62 10.94
CA ARG A 10 6.03 4.89 11.61
C ARG A 10 6.04 3.42 11.21
N LYS A 11 7.17 2.74 11.47
CA LYS A 11 7.24 1.27 11.38
C LYS A 11 6.20 0.63 12.30
N ALA A 12 5.57 -0.43 11.81
CA ALA A 12 4.71 -1.30 12.60
C ALA A 12 5.55 -2.07 13.61
N ARG A 13 4.98 -2.31 14.79
CA ARG A 13 5.58 -3.10 15.87
C ARG A 13 4.78 -4.37 16.06
N MET A 14 5.37 -5.38 16.70
CA MET A 14 4.64 -6.62 17.00
C MET A 14 3.40 -6.38 17.88
N SER A 15 3.40 -5.34 18.71
CA SER A 15 2.23 -4.91 19.47
C SER A 15 1.09 -4.35 18.60
N ASP A 16 1.37 -3.94 17.36
CA ASP A 16 0.35 -3.49 16.41
C ASP A 16 -0.25 -4.67 15.62
N LYS A 17 0.26 -5.90 15.76
CA LYS A 17 -0.12 -7.06 14.93
C LYS A 17 -1.63 -7.28 14.90
N ASP A 18 -2.25 -7.39 16.07
CA ASP A 18 -3.66 -7.77 16.17
C ASP A 18 -4.57 -6.70 15.55
N ILE A 19 -4.28 -5.42 15.78
CA ILE A 19 -5.05 -4.31 15.19
C ILE A 19 -4.80 -4.19 13.68
N ILE A 20 -3.58 -4.45 13.20
CA ILE A 20 -3.29 -4.48 11.76
C ILE A 20 -4.08 -5.61 11.10
N TRP A 21 -4.10 -6.80 11.72
CA TRP A 21 -4.83 -7.94 11.19
C TRP A 21 -6.32 -7.64 11.12
N GLU A 22 -6.90 -7.04 12.17
CA GLU A 22 -8.31 -6.60 12.16
C GLU A 22 -8.60 -5.63 11.01
N ILE A 23 -7.75 -4.63 10.79
CA ILE A 23 -7.89 -3.64 9.70
C ILE A 23 -7.82 -4.30 8.32
N ILE A 24 -6.96 -5.31 8.16
CA ILE A 24 -6.88 -6.11 6.93
C ILE A 24 -8.15 -6.91 6.73
N GLN A 25 -8.69 -7.57 7.77
CA GLN A 25 -9.94 -8.32 7.70
C GLN A 25 -11.12 -7.42 7.29
N GLN A 26 -11.23 -6.24 7.89
CA GLN A 26 -12.21 -5.22 7.49
C GLN A 26 -12.06 -4.86 6.00
N SER A 27 -10.82 -4.72 5.52
CA SER A 27 -10.55 -4.43 4.10
C SER A 27 -10.88 -5.60 3.17
N ILE A 28 -10.66 -6.85 3.58
CA ILE A 28 -11.05 -8.06 2.86
C ILE A 28 -12.57 -8.10 2.70
N GLU A 29 -13.32 -7.85 3.78
CA GLU A 29 -14.78 -7.89 3.77
C GLU A 29 -15.37 -6.78 2.88
N ARG A 30 -14.86 -5.55 2.97
CA ARG A 30 -15.29 -4.46 2.08
C ARG A 30 -15.04 -4.78 0.61
N ARG A 31 -13.90 -5.39 0.27
CA ARG A 31 -13.60 -5.82 -1.11
C ARG A 31 -14.57 -6.88 -1.59
N ARG A 32 -14.91 -7.85 -0.73
CA ARG A 32 -15.91 -8.88 -1.01
C ARG A 32 -17.29 -8.29 -1.29
N ILE A 33 -17.75 -7.35 -0.45
CA ILE A 33 -19.03 -6.65 -0.63
C ILE A 33 -19.05 -5.85 -1.95
N ASN A 34 -17.92 -5.25 -2.33
CA ASN A 34 -17.79 -4.51 -3.58
C ASN A 34 -17.62 -5.42 -4.82
N GLY A 35 -17.69 -6.75 -4.66
CA GLY A 35 -17.59 -7.72 -5.75
C GLY A 35 -16.17 -7.97 -6.26
N SER A 36 -15.13 -7.52 -5.56
CA SER A 36 -13.74 -7.72 -5.96
C SER A 36 -13.24 -9.10 -5.54
N SER A 37 -12.51 -9.78 -6.43
CA SER A 37 -11.80 -11.04 -6.13
C SER A 37 -10.49 -10.83 -5.37
N GLN A 38 -10.05 -9.58 -5.18
CA GLN A 38 -8.82 -9.28 -4.44
C GLN A 38 -8.95 -9.72 -2.98
N TRP A 39 -7.95 -10.49 -2.53
CA TRP A 39 -7.82 -11.04 -1.18
C TRP A 39 -8.84 -12.11 -0.77
N GLN A 40 -9.51 -12.73 -1.74
CA GLN A 40 -10.52 -13.77 -1.48
C GLN A 40 -9.94 -15.20 -1.52
N ASN A 41 -8.63 -15.36 -1.66
CA ASN A 41 -7.94 -16.65 -1.77
C ASN A 41 -7.19 -17.07 -0.48
N GLY A 42 -7.44 -16.39 0.65
CA GLY A 42 -6.74 -16.65 1.93
C GLY A 42 -5.44 -15.89 2.12
N TYR A 43 -5.11 -14.96 1.20
CA TYR A 43 -3.99 -14.02 1.32
C TYR A 43 -4.47 -12.57 1.12
N PRO A 44 -4.05 -11.59 1.95
CA PRO A 44 -3.17 -11.72 3.12
C PRO A 44 -3.84 -12.42 4.30
N ASN A 45 -3.02 -12.95 5.21
CA ASN A 45 -3.41 -13.60 6.47
C ASN A 45 -2.59 -13.06 7.65
N GLU A 46 -2.90 -13.51 8.87
CA GLU A 46 -2.18 -13.09 10.08
C GLU A 46 -0.67 -13.35 9.99
N GLN A 47 -0.24 -14.51 9.46
CA GLN A 47 1.19 -14.80 9.28
C GLN A 47 1.86 -13.83 8.29
N THR A 48 1.10 -13.29 7.33
CA THR A 48 1.60 -12.26 6.41
C THR A 48 1.94 -10.99 7.17
N VAL A 49 1.09 -10.58 8.12
CA VAL A 49 1.33 -9.41 8.98
C VAL A 49 2.56 -9.62 9.86
N GLU A 50 2.69 -10.79 10.47
CA GLU A 50 3.88 -11.14 11.27
C GLU A 50 5.17 -11.11 10.45
N SER A 51 5.13 -11.67 9.24
CA SER A 51 6.24 -11.65 8.29
C SER A 51 6.61 -10.22 7.90
N ASP A 52 5.62 -9.36 7.60
CA ASP A 52 5.87 -7.97 7.23
C ASP A 52 6.53 -7.18 8.37
N ILE A 53 6.05 -7.35 9.61
CA ILE A 53 6.62 -6.68 10.78
C ILE A 53 8.05 -7.19 11.04
N SER A 54 8.26 -8.51 11.03
CA SER A 54 9.57 -9.11 11.31
C SER A 54 10.62 -8.76 10.25
N LYS A 55 10.23 -8.60 8.98
CA LYS A 55 11.10 -8.16 7.88
C LYS A 55 11.25 -6.65 7.78
N ASN A 56 10.66 -5.87 8.68
CA ASN A 56 10.63 -4.39 8.65
C ASN A 56 9.94 -3.80 7.40
N PHE A 57 9.02 -4.53 6.79
CA PHE A 57 8.21 -4.06 5.67
C PHE A 57 6.94 -3.33 6.13
N GLY A 58 6.39 -3.69 7.29
CA GLY A 58 5.14 -3.11 7.79
C GLY A 58 5.30 -1.69 8.32
N TYR A 59 4.44 -0.78 7.87
CA TYR A 59 4.29 0.59 8.38
C TYR A 59 2.83 0.89 8.70
N VAL A 60 2.63 1.82 9.63
CA VAL A 60 1.31 2.31 10.03
C VAL A 60 1.25 3.83 9.97
N LEU A 61 0.09 4.34 9.59
CA LEU A 61 -0.32 5.72 9.84
C LEU A 61 -1.25 5.72 11.05
N THR A 62 -0.88 6.42 12.11
CA THR A 62 -1.69 6.53 13.32
C THR A 62 -2.35 7.90 13.44
N ILE A 63 -3.54 7.93 14.03
CA ILE A 63 -4.26 9.15 14.43
C ILE A 63 -4.51 9.06 15.93
N ASP A 64 -3.95 10.00 16.68
CA ASP A 64 -4.04 10.03 18.14
C ASP A 64 -3.61 8.68 18.76
N ASN A 65 -2.47 8.17 18.28
CA ASN A 65 -1.87 6.88 18.65
C ASN A 65 -2.67 5.62 18.27
N ARG A 66 -3.77 5.75 17.53
CA ARG A 66 -4.57 4.62 17.02
C ARG A 66 -4.21 4.31 15.58
N VAL A 67 -4.00 3.04 15.26
CA VAL A 67 -3.65 2.61 13.89
C VAL A 67 -4.84 2.88 12.97
N ALA A 68 -4.65 3.78 12.00
CA ALA A 68 -5.69 4.17 11.06
C ALA A 68 -5.49 3.53 9.69
N VAL A 69 -4.23 3.36 9.26
CA VAL A 69 -3.88 2.74 7.98
C VAL A 69 -2.68 1.82 8.17
N TYR A 70 -2.71 0.65 7.54
CA TYR A 70 -1.58 -0.25 7.38
C TYR A 70 -1.10 -0.25 5.92
N VAL A 71 0.21 -0.40 5.74
CA VAL A 71 0.86 -0.60 4.44
C VAL A 71 2.13 -1.43 4.60
N ALA A 72 2.45 -2.23 3.59
CA ALA A 72 3.77 -2.85 3.48
C ALA A 72 4.59 -2.14 2.40
N LEU A 73 5.81 -1.73 2.76
CA LEU A 73 6.80 -1.15 1.85
C LEU A 73 7.93 -2.16 1.66
N ILE A 74 8.09 -2.64 0.43
CA ILE A 74 9.04 -3.70 0.10
C ILE A 74 10.07 -3.16 -0.89
N PHE A 75 11.36 -3.30 -0.57
CA PHE A 75 12.46 -2.79 -1.40
C PHE A 75 12.90 -3.85 -2.41
N ASN A 76 12.91 -3.50 -3.70
CA ASN A 76 13.44 -4.31 -4.80
C ASN A 76 12.92 -5.76 -4.90
N ASP A 77 11.80 -6.09 -4.26
CA ASP A 77 11.29 -7.47 -4.15
C ASP A 77 9.82 -7.54 -4.60
N GLU A 78 9.65 -7.64 -5.92
CA GLU A 78 8.41 -8.06 -6.57
C GLU A 78 8.75 -8.76 -7.90
N PRO A 79 8.94 -10.09 -7.90
CA PRO A 79 9.36 -10.84 -9.09
C PRO A 79 8.46 -10.63 -10.31
N ALA A 80 7.16 -10.40 -10.13
CA ALA A 80 6.21 -10.19 -11.23
C ALA A 80 6.53 -8.92 -12.05
N TYR A 81 7.25 -7.96 -11.48
CA TYR A 81 7.60 -6.71 -12.16
C TYR A 81 8.67 -6.90 -13.24
N SER A 82 9.41 -8.01 -13.20
CA SER A 82 10.38 -8.39 -14.24
C SER A 82 9.70 -8.79 -15.56
N SER A 83 8.43 -9.19 -15.51
CA SER A 83 7.64 -9.66 -16.65
C SER A 83 6.51 -8.70 -17.03
N ILE A 84 6.74 -7.39 -16.88
CA ILE A 84 5.74 -6.37 -17.26
C ILE A 84 5.48 -6.38 -18.77
N GLU A 85 4.21 -6.36 -19.16
CA GLU A 85 3.78 -6.00 -20.51
C GLU A 85 3.67 -4.47 -20.60
N GLY A 86 4.77 -3.84 -20.99
CA GLY A 86 4.95 -2.39 -21.00
C GLY A 86 6.39 -2.03 -20.70
N ALA A 87 6.62 -0.89 -20.07
CA ALA A 87 7.96 -0.47 -19.66
C ALA A 87 7.90 0.38 -18.39
N TRP A 88 8.76 0.05 -17.42
CA TRP A 88 9.05 0.91 -16.29
C TRP A 88 9.75 2.19 -16.76
N LEU A 89 9.53 3.28 -16.04
CA LEU A 89 10.22 4.56 -16.27
C LEU A 89 11.70 4.45 -15.89
N THR A 90 12.02 3.64 -14.88
CA THR A 90 13.38 3.43 -14.41
C THR A 90 13.70 1.96 -14.13
N ASN A 91 14.98 1.63 -14.21
CA ASN A 91 15.54 0.30 -13.92
C ASN A 91 16.38 0.28 -12.62
N GLY A 92 16.35 1.36 -11.85
CA GLY A 92 17.10 1.50 -10.59
C GLY A 92 16.38 0.84 -9.41
N GLU A 93 16.87 1.13 -8.20
CA GLU A 93 16.19 0.70 -6.97
C GLU A 93 14.79 1.31 -6.86
N PHE A 94 13.86 0.53 -6.33
CA PHE A 94 12.47 0.93 -6.16
C PHE A 94 11.89 0.39 -4.86
N VAL A 95 10.85 1.08 -4.38
CA VAL A 95 9.97 0.60 -3.30
C VAL A 95 8.62 0.21 -3.89
N VAL A 96 8.11 -0.95 -3.50
CA VAL A 96 6.76 -1.41 -3.84
C VAL A 96 5.81 -1.16 -2.68
N ILE A 97 4.65 -0.58 -2.98
CA ILE A 97 3.57 -0.38 -2.02
C ILE A 97 2.60 -1.55 -2.11
N HIS A 98 2.53 -2.37 -1.06
CA HIS A 98 1.57 -3.47 -0.94
C HIS A 98 0.65 -3.31 0.27
N ARG A 99 -0.44 -4.10 0.25
CA ARG A 99 -1.31 -4.34 1.42
C ARG A 99 -1.85 -3.07 2.10
N VAL A 100 -2.16 -2.05 1.31
CA VAL A 100 -2.81 -0.82 1.81
C VAL A 100 -4.20 -1.16 2.35
N ALA A 101 -4.39 -1.01 3.66
CA ALA A 101 -5.64 -1.31 4.36
C ALA A 101 -5.97 -0.18 5.34
N VAL A 102 -7.23 0.26 5.37
CA VAL A 102 -7.69 1.38 6.20
C VAL A 102 -8.69 0.89 7.23
N SER A 103 -8.56 1.29 8.49
CA SER A 103 -9.56 0.99 9.51
C SER A 103 -10.94 1.52 9.11
N GLU A 104 -12.02 0.80 9.41
CA GLU A 104 -13.39 1.27 9.19
C GLU A 104 -13.67 2.61 9.88
N GLU A 105 -13.18 2.78 11.10
CA GLU A 105 -13.33 4.03 11.86
C GLU A 105 -12.80 5.24 11.09
N PHE A 106 -11.74 5.03 10.32
CA PHE A 106 -11.02 6.08 9.62
C PHE A 106 -11.28 6.10 8.10
N SER A 107 -12.16 5.23 7.62
CA SER A 107 -12.51 5.13 6.21
C SER A 107 -13.21 6.41 5.72
N GLY A 108 -13.02 6.75 4.44
CA GLY A 108 -13.61 7.95 3.84
C GLY A 108 -12.95 9.28 4.21
N GLN A 109 -11.98 9.31 5.13
CA GLN A 109 -11.30 10.54 5.58
C GLN A 109 -10.09 10.95 4.70
N GLY A 110 -9.89 10.29 3.55
CA GLY A 110 -8.80 10.59 2.63
C GLY A 110 -7.40 10.19 3.13
N LEU A 111 -7.31 9.30 4.13
CA LEU A 111 -6.04 8.93 4.77
C LEU A 111 -5.07 8.21 3.84
N VAL A 112 -5.55 7.39 2.89
CA VAL A 112 -4.66 6.74 1.92
C VAL A 112 -3.94 7.77 1.06
N LYS A 113 -4.63 8.85 0.67
CA LYS A 113 -3.99 9.93 -0.09
C LYS A 113 -2.88 10.61 0.72
N LYS A 114 -3.12 10.84 2.03
CA LYS A 114 -2.09 11.38 2.95
C LYS A 114 -0.95 10.38 3.19
N LEU A 115 -1.27 9.09 3.31
CA LEU A 115 -0.27 8.03 3.46
C LEU A 115 0.74 8.08 2.31
N PHE A 116 0.29 8.26 1.06
CA PHE A 116 1.19 8.38 -0.08
C PHE A 116 2.14 9.59 0.02
N ASP A 117 1.74 10.72 0.63
CA ASP A 117 2.67 11.82 0.91
C ASP A 117 3.78 11.38 1.86
N TYR A 118 3.43 10.69 2.95
CA TYR A 118 4.42 10.16 3.91
C TYR A 118 5.34 9.11 3.28
N ILE A 119 4.80 8.22 2.44
CA ILE A 119 5.61 7.21 1.75
C ILE A 119 6.58 7.89 0.79
N GLU A 120 6.16 8.87 0.00
CA GLU A 120 7.04 9.58 -0.92
C GLU A 120 8.20 10.28 -0.20
N GLU A 121 7.94 10.97 0.91
CA GLU A 121 9.00 11.58 1.72
C GLU A 121 9.91 10.55 2.40
N PHE A 122 9.34 9.44 2.88
CA PHE A 122 10.12 8.33 3.44
C PHE A 122 11.06 7.73 2.38
N VAL A 123 10.55 7.41 1.19
CA VAL A 123 11.34 6.80 0.10
C VAL A 123 12.47 7.73 -0.36
N LYS A 124 12.22 9.04 -0.45
CA LYS A 124 13.28 10.04 -0.68
C LYS A 124 14.34 10.01 0.42
N SER A 125 13.94 9.90 1.69
CA SER A 125 14.88 9.85 2.82
C SER A 125 15.75 8.61 2.84
N GLU A 126 15.29 7.51 2.23
CA GLU A 126 16.03 6.27 2.02
C GLU A 126 16.91 6.32 0.74
N ASN A 127 17.02 7.47 0.07
CA ASN A 127 17.76 7.68 -1.18
C ASN A 127 17.29 6.79 -2.35
N VAL A 128 16.04 6.33 -2.34
CA VAL A 128 15.43 5.59 -3.44
C VAL A 128 14.62 6.54 -4.30
N ALA A 129 14.80 6.46 -5.62
CA ALA A 129 14.22 7.41 -6.57
C ALA A 129 12.90 6.96 -7.19
N SER A 130 12.46 5.72 -6.97
CA SER A 130 11.32 5.11 -7.66
C SER A 130 10.36 4.43 -6.69
N ILE A 131 9.07 4.70 -6.85
CA ILE A 131 7.99 3.94 -6.21
C ILE A 131 7.20 3.25 -7.30
N LYS A 132 7.02 1.93 -7.17
CA LYS A 132 6.19 1.11 -8.03
C LYS A 132 4.96 0.63 -7.27
N VAL A 133 3.82 0.61 -7.94
CA VAL A 133 2.54 0.18 -7.36
C VAL A 133 1.76 -0.58 -8.41
N ASP A 134 1.15 -1.69 -8.03
CA ASP A 134 0.15 -2.36 -8.84
C ASP A 134 -1.24 -2.34 -8.17
N THR A 135 -2.27 -2.37 -8.99
CA THR A 135 -3.65 -2.52 -8.51
C THR A 135 -4.52 -3.18 -9.57
N ASN A 136 -5.63 -3.77 -9.15
CA ASN A 136 -6.64 -4.27 -10.08
C ASN A 136 -7.29 -3.13 -10.88
N PHE A 137 -7.80 -3.46 -12.06
CA PHE A 137 -8.61 -2.55 -12.88
C PHE A 137 -9.92 -2.12 -12.19
N ASP A 138 -10.46 -2.93 -11.28
CA ASP A 138 -11.72 -2.70 -10.55
C ASP A 138 -11.53 -1.95 -9.21
N ASN A 139 -10.36 -1.34 -8.99
CA ASN A 139 -10.07 -0.54 -7.80
C ASN A 139 -10.02 0.97 -8.14
N PRO A 140 -11.18 1.61 -8.41
CA PRO A 140 -11.23 3.01 -8.85
C PRO A 140 -10.67 3.98 -7.80
N ALA A 141 -10.77 3.64 -6.50
CA ALA A 141 -10.23 4.44 -5.42
C ALA A 141 -8.69 4.55 -5.51
N MET A 142 -8.00 3.42 -5.67
CA MET A 142 -6.53 3.43 -5.81
C MET A 142 -6.11 4.07 -7.13
N LEU A 143 -6.77 3.75 -8.24
CA LEU A 143 -6.46 4.34 -9.55
C LEU A 143 -6.53 5.88 -9.51
N LYS A 144 -7.56 6.44 -8.87
CA LYS A 144 -7.70 7.89 -8.67
C LYS A 144 -6.60 8.47 -7.78
N ILE A 145 -6.17 7.76 -6.74
CA ILE A 145 -5.06 8.20 -5.88
C ILE A 145 -3.78 8.29 -6.70
N LEU A 146 -3.44 7.21 -7.44
CA LEU A 146 -2.24 7.15 -8.29
C LEU A 146 -2.22 8.27 -9.32
N GLU A 147 -3.34 8.49 -10.03
CA GLU A 147 -3.50 9.61 -10.98
C GLU A 147 -3.27 10.97 -10.30
N THR A 148 -3.96 11.25 -9.19
CA THR A 148 -3.83 12.55 -8.50
C THR A 148 -2.47 12.79 -7.87
N LYS A 149 -1.69 11.72 -7.62
CA LYS A 149 -0.33 11.77 -7.10
C LYS A 149 0.73 11.80 -8.20
N GLY A 150 0.35 11.71 -9.47
CA GLY A 150 1.27 11.77 -10.60
C GLY A 150 2.03 10.47 -10.84
N TYR A 151 1.49 9.32 -10.44
CA TYR A 151 2.00 8.03 -10.86
C TYR A 151 1.66 7.78 -12.33
N VAL A 152 2.63 7.29 -13.09
CA VAL A 152 2.51 7.04 -14.52
C VAL A 152 2.20 5.57 -14.76
N TYR A 153 1.21 5.30 -15.59
CA TYR A 153 0.90 3.94 -16.02
C TYR A 153 2.05 3.37 -16.86
N CYS A 154 2.58 2.22 -16.45
CA CYS A 154 3.74 1.59 -17.07
C CYS A 154 3.39 0.33 -17.87
N GLY A 155 2.19 -0.21 -17.70
CA GLY A 155 1.76 -1.45 -18.35
C GLY A 155 1.02 -2.39 -17.41
N GLU A 156 1.08 -3.68 -17.71
CA GLU A 156 0.39 -4.73 -16.96
C GLU A 156 1.35 -5.78 -16.42
N VAL A 157 1.09 -6.28 -15.21
CA VAL A 157 1.87 -7.35 -14.58
C VAL A 157 0.97 -8.53 -14.22
N TYR A 158 1.51 -9.74 -14.34
CA TYR A 158 0.80 -10.97 -14.07
C TYR A 158 1.14 -11.48 -12.67
N LEU A 159 0.16 -11.43 -11.78
CA LEU A 159 0.26 -12.01 -10.45
C LEU A 159 -0.63 -13.26 -10.37
N ALA A 160 -0.41 -14.09 -9.35
CA ALA A 160 -1.20 -15.31 -9.14
C ALA A 160 -2.73 -15.04 -9.05
N GLY A 161 -3.13 -13.81 -8.70
CA GLY A 161 -4.51 -13.33 -8.65
C GLY A 161 -5.02 -12.64 -9.92
N GLY A 162 -4.30 -12.79 -11.05
CA GLY A 162 -4.62 -12.21 -12.34
C GLY A 162 -3.83 -10.94 -12.67
N ILE A 163 -4.22 -10.31 -13.78
CA ILE A 163 -3.58 -9.11 -14.32
C ILE A 163 -3.78 -7.92 -13.36
N ARG A 164 -2.74 -7.11 -13.19
CA ARG A 164 -2.78 -5.82 -12.51
C ARG A 164 -2.24 -4.72 -13.41
N LYS A 165 -2.80 -3.52 -13.24
CA LYS A 165 -2.23 -2.30 -13.83
C LYS A 165 -1.06 -1.86 -12.96
N ALA A 166 0.10 -1.68 -13.60
CA ALA A 166 1.34 -1.27 -12.98
C ALA A 166 1.58 0.22 -13.20
N PHE A 167 2.04 0.90 -12.14
CA PHE A 167 2.31 2.32 -12.13
C PHE A 167 3.64 2.62 -11.45
N GLU A 168 4.32 3.67 -11.90
CA GLU A 168 5.57 4.13 -11.31
C GLU A 168 5.53 5.65 -11.10
N LYS A 169 6.12 6.10 -9.99
CA LYS A 169 6.45 7.50 -9.78
C LYS A 169 7.94 7.64 -9.50
N VAL A 170 8.59 8.47 -10.30
CA VAL A 170 9.98 8.89 -10.07
C VAL A 170 9.95 10.13 -9.18
N LEU A 171 10.75 10.13 -8.11
CA LEU A 171 10.76 11.17 -7.06
C LEU A 171 11.87 12.22 -7.25
N MET A 172 12.61 12.15 -8.37
CA MET A 172 13.68 13.07 -8.75
C MET A 172 13.17 14.30 -9.50
#